data_AF-H9F682-F1
#
_entry.id   AF-H9F682-F1
#
_cell.length_a   1.000
_cell.length_b   1.000
_cell.length_c   1.000
_cell.angle_alpha   90.00
_cell.angle_beta   90.00
_cell.angle_gamma   90.00
#
_symmetry.space_group_name_H-M   'P 1'
#
loop_
_entity.id
_entity.type
_entity.pdbx_description
1 polymer ?
#
loop_
_entity_poly.entity_id
_entity_poly.type
_entity_poly.pdbx_seq_one_letter_code
_entity_poly.pdbx_strand_id
1 'polypeptide(L)'
;GASEELQAMQAHVSIILPVHNAEPWLDECLRSVLQQDFEGTMELSVFNDASKDKSGAIIEKWRVKLEDSGVHVIIGGHDSLSPRGVGYSKNQAVAQSSGSYLCFLDSDDVMMPQRVRLQHQAAVQHPSSIVGCRVRRDPPNSTERYTRWINQLTPEQLLTQVFTANGPTVIMPTWFCSRAWFSHVGPFDEGGQGVPEDLLFFYEHLRKGGGVVRVDQSLLLYRYHPRAATHSVLETTIWTHRVRFLEEQALPRWAAFTIWNAGKQGRRLYRSLTAASQRKVVAFCDVDENKIRKGFYCHEDSQERPKPRIPILHFRAARPPFVICVKLDLTGGAFEDNLRSLHLQEGQDFLHFS
;
A
#
# COMPACT_ATOMS: atom_id res chain seq x y z
N GLY A 1 -17.68 -20.56 -18.16
CA GLY A 1 -18.17 -21.05 -19.47
C GLY A 1 -19.24 -20.14 -20.01
N ALA A 2 -19.20 -19.82 -21.32
CA ALA A 2 -20.11 -18.97 -22.11
C ALA A 2 -20.43 -17.56 -21.53
N SER A 3 -21.01 -17.45 -20.33
CA SER A 3 -21.25 -16.16 -19.67
C SER A 3 -19.96 -15.48 -19.20
N GLU A 4 -18.98 -16.24 -18.72
CA GLU A 4 -17.64 -15.74 -18.37
C GLU A 4 -16.84 -15.33 -19.62
N GLU A 5 -17.00 -16.05 -20.74
CA GLU A 5 -16.36 -15.72 -22.02
C GLU A 5 -17.00 -14.46 -22.64
N LEU A 6 -18.33 -14.31 -22.55
CA LEU A 6 -19.04 -13.09 -22.95
C LEU A 6 -18.67 -11.87 -22.08
N GLN A 7 -18.52 -12.05 -20.76
CA GLN A 7 -18.00 -11.00 -19.87
C GLN A 7 -16.54 -10.65 -20.17
N ALA A 8 -15.71 -11.62 -20.54
CA ALA A 8 -14.32 -11.37 -20.95
C ALA A 8 -14.24 -10.62 -22.29
N MET A 9 -15.11 -10.93 -23.26
CA MET A 9 -15.20 -10.24 -24.55
C MET A 9 -15.77 -8.81 -24.44
N GLN A 10 -16.38 -8.45 -23.30
CA GLN A 10 -16.93 -7.12 -23.03
C GLN A 10 -16.10 -6.33 -22.00
N ALA A 11 -14.98 -6.90 -21.53
CA ALA A 11 -14.13 -6.27 -20.54
C ALA A 11 -13.32 -5.14 -21.17
N HIS A 12 -13.58 -3.92 -20.71
CA HIS A 12 -12.84 -2.72 -21.10
C HIS A 12 -11.95 -2.27 -19.94
N VAL A 13 -10.63 -2.28 -20.15
CA VAL A 13 -9.63 -1.88 -19.14
C VAL A 13 -9.00 -0.54 -19.51
N SER A 14 -9.05 0.41 -18.58
CA SER A 14 -8.27 1.65 -18.65
C SER A 14 -6.95 1.48 -17.90
N ILE A 15 -5.82 1.59 -18.60
CA ILE A 15 -4.52 1.74 -17.95
C ILE A 15 -4.36 3.21 -17.57
N ILE A 16 -4.18 3.47 -16.28
CA ILE A 16 -4.10 4.81 -15.69
C ILE A 16 -2.62 5.16 -15.49
N LEU A 17 -2.11 6.10 -16.28
CA LEU A 17 -0.69 6.44 -16.34
C LEU A 17 -0.45 7.94 -16.03
N PRO A 18 -0.16 8.29 -14.77
CA PRO A 18 0.32 9.62 -14.42
C PRO A 18 1.78 9.81 -14.89
N VAL A 19 2.08 10.96 -15.50
CA VAL A 19 3.42 11.27 -16.04
C VAL A 19 3.89 12.64 -15.57
N HIS A 20 5.06 12.69 -14.94
CA HIS A 20 5.81 13.92 -14.71
C HIS A 20 7.31 13.65 -14.81
N ASN A 21 7.98 14.22 -15.81
CA ASN A 21 9.43 14.10 -16.02
C ASN A 21 9.96 12.65 -16.04
N ALA A 22 9.32 11.80 -16.85
CA ALA A 22 9.60 10.37 -16.95
C ALA A 22 10.42 9.97 -18.18
N GLU A 23 11.06 10.91 -18.90
CA GLU A 23 11.79 10.66 -20.15
C GLU A 23 12.67 9.39 -20.12
N PRO A 24 13.45 9.11 -19.05
CA PRO A 24 14.36 7.96 -19.05
C PRO A 24 13.70 6.57 -18.97
N TRP A 25 12.42 6.48 -18.61
CA TRP A 25 11.74 5.20 -18.37
C TRP A 25 10.54 4.97 -19.28
N LEU A 26 10.00 6.06 -19.84
CA LEU A 26 8.70 6.05 -20.49
C LEU A 26 8.65 5.16 -21.74
N ASP A 27 9.74 5.06 -22.50
CA ASP A 27 9.83 4.13 -23.65
C ASP A 27 9.66 2.66 -23.24
N GLU A 28 10.23 2.24 -22.11
CA GLU A 28 10.07 0.86 -21.61
C GLU A 28 8.70 0.64 -20.98
N CYS A 29 8.19 1.64 -20.22
CA CYS A 29 6.85 1.62 -19.66
C CYS A 29 5.78 1.45 -20.75
N LEU A 30 5.79 2.28 -21.80
CA LEU A 30 4.81 2.24 -22.88
C LEU A 30 4.95 1.00 -23.77
N ARG A 31 6.17 0.50 -23.96
CA ARG A 31 6.37 -0.81 -24.60
C ARG A 31 5.69 -1.94 -23.83
N SER A 32 5.71 -1.89 -22.50
CA SER A 32 5.08 -2.92 -21.66
C SER A 32 3.55 -2.92 -21.73
N VAL A 33 2.95 -1.76 -22.00
CA VAL A 33 1.51 -1.62 -22.29
C VAL A 33 1.17 -2.31 -23.60
N LEU A 34 1.97 -2.07 -24.65
CA LEU A 34 1.79 -2.69 -25.97
C LEU A 34 1.90 -4.22 -25.93
N GLN A 35 2.68 -4.76 -25.00
CA GLN A 35 2.98 -6.19 -24.89
C GLN A 35 1.96 -6.98 -24.07
N GLN A 36 0.85 -6.38 -23.64
CA GLN A 36 -0.16 -7.11 -22.85
C GLN A 36 -0.85 -8.21 -23.69
N ASP A 37 -1.06 -9.38 -23.08
CA ASP A 37 -1.70 -10.56 -23.69
C ASP A 37 -3.22 -10.62 -23.45
N PHE A 38 -3.83 -9.48 -23.13
CA PHE A 38 -5.25 -9.38 -22.80
C PHE A 38 -6.11 -9.36 -24.07
N GLU A 39 -7.10 -10.25 -24.14
CA GLU A 39 -7.98 -10.39 -25.30
C GLU A 39 -9.17 -9.42 -25.30
N GLY A 40 -9.42 -8.72 -24.18
CA GLY A 40 -10.45 -7.68 -24.09
C GLY A 40 -9.97 -6.33 -24.63
N THR A 41 -10.85 -5.33 -24.57
CA THR A 41 -10.52 -3.97 -25.03
C THR A 41 -9.65 -3.25 -24.01
N MET A 42 -8.63 -2.56 -24.48
CA MET A 42 -7.75 -1.74 -23.66
C MET A 42 -7.68 -0.31 -24.19
N GLU A 43 -7.64 0.63 -23.26
CA GLU A 43 -7.23 2.00 -23.50
C GLU A 43 -6.12 2.40 -22.52
N LEU A 44 -5.22 3.26 -22.97
CA LEU A 44 -4.22 3.91 -22.15
C LEU A 44 -4.63 5.36 -21.91
N SER A 45 -4.89 5.70 -20.66
CA SER A 45 -5.19 7.06 -20.22
C SER A 45 -3.96 7.68 -19.57
N VAL A 46 -3.29 8.54 -20.32
CA VAL A 46 -2.08 9.25 -19.90
C VAL A 46 -2.47 10.65 -19.42
N PHE A 47 -1.97 11.05 -18.25
CA PHE A 47 -2.08 12.44 -17.81
C PHE A 47 -0.69 13.02 -17.54
N ASN A 48 -0.28 13.97 -18.38
CA ASN A 48 1.01 14.65 -18.28
C ASN A 48 0.91 15.90 -17.38
N ASP A 49 1.41 15.78 -16.16
CA ASP A 49 1.33 16.79 -15.11
C ASP A 49 2.49 17.78 -15.21
N ALA A 50 2.51 18.58 -16.28
CA ALA A 50 3.51 19.62 -16.52
C ALA A 50 4.97 19.12 -16.58
N SER A 51 5.23 18.04 -17.33
CA SER A 51 6.60 17.63 -17.64
C SER A 51 7.39 18.73 -18.37
N LYS A 52 8.66 18.87 -18.02
CA LYS A 52 9.63 19.82 -18.61
C LYS A 52 10.69 19.13 -19.47
N ASP A 53 10.75 17.80 -19.41
CA ASP A 53 11.62 16.97 -20.23
C ASP A 53 10.89 16.51 -21.52
N LYS A 54 11.44 15.52 -22.24
CA LYS A 54 10.83 15.05 -23.49
C LYS A 54 9.66 14.08 -23.32
N SER A 55 9.12 13.91 -22.10
CA SER A 55 8.00 12.98 -21.84
C SER A 55 6.82 13.21 -22.78
N GLY A 56 6.41 14.46 -23.00
CA GLY A 56 5.30 14.78 -23.90
C GLY A 56 5.53 14.29 -25.34
N ALA A 57 6.73 14.50 -25.88
CA ALA A 57 7.07 14.05 -27.23
C ALA A 57 7.14 12.51 -27.34
N ILE A 58 7.59 11.84 -26.28
CA ILE A 58 7.61 10.37 -26.21
C ILE A 58 6.18 9.82 -26.19
N ILE A 59 5.27 10.43 -25.41
CA ILE A 59 3.86 10.03 -25.34
C ILE A 59 3.22 10.10 -26.74
N GLU A 60 3.36 11.21 -27.45
CA GLU A 60 2.77 11.37 -28.79
C GLU A 60 3.35 10.38 -29.81
N LYS A 61 4.65 10.08 -29.73
CA LYS A 61 5.28 9.05 -30.57
C LYS A 61 4.71 7.66 -30.30
N TRP A 62 4.48 7.32 -29.04
CA TRP A 62 3.96 6.01 -28.65
C TRP A 62 2.45 5.88 -28.87
N ARG A 63 1.71 6.98 -28.81
CA ARG A 63 0.29 7.02 -29.15
C ARG A 63 0.03 6.35 -30.50
N VAL A 64 0.75 6.76 -31.54
CA VAL A 64 0.62 6.20 -32.89
C VAL A 64 0.82 4.68 -32.87
N LYS A 65 1.89 4.20 -32.22
CA LYS A 65 2.21 2.75 -32.16
C LYS A 65 1.17 1.92 -31.41
N LEU A 66 0.63 2.47 -30.32
CA LEU A 66 -0.38 1.83 -29.49
C LEU A 66 -1.72 1.78 -30.23
N GLU A 67 -2.12 2.89 -30.84
CA GLU A 67 -3.35 2.98 -31.65
C GLU A 67 -3.28 2.03 -32.86
N ASP A 68 -2.14 1.96 -33.56
CA ASP A 68 -1.90 1.00 -34.65
C ASP A 68 -2.04 -0.47 -34.23
N SER A 69 -1.87 -0.75 -32.93
CA SER A 69 -2.00 -2.09 -32.35
C SER A 69 -3.34 -2.30 -31.62
N GLY A 70 -4.29 -1.38 -31.78
CA GLY A 70 -5.64 -1.49 -31.22
C GLY A 70 -5.79 -1.01 -29.78
N VAL A 71 -4.77 -0.38 -29.18
CA VAL A 71 -4.87 0.24 -27.85
C VAL A 71 -5.18 1.72 -28.01
N HIS A 72 -6.40 2.15 -27.66
CA HIS A 72 -6.77 3.56 -27.74
C HIS A 72 -5.98 4.39 -26.72
N VAL A 73 -5.53 5.59 -27.09
CA VAL A 73 -4.71 6.44 -26.20
C VAL A 73 -5.36 7.80 -26.01
N ILE A 74 -5.60 8.13 -24.74
CA ILE A 74 -6.15 9.42 -24.30
C ILE A 74 -5.03 10.16 -23.59
N ILE A 75 -4.71 11.36 -24.07
CA ILE A 75 -3.65 12.20 -23.49
C ILE A 75 -4.30 13.43 -22.88
N GLY A 76 -4.15 13.58 -21.57
CA GLY A 76 -4.55 14.76 -20.81
C GLY A 76 -3.34 15.54 -20.30
N GLY A 77 -3.60 16.77 -19.89
CA GLY A 77 -2.63 17.65 -19.25
C GLY A 77 -3.29 18.95 -18.81
N HIS A 78 -2.49 19.92 -18.39
CA HIS A 78 -2.96 21.26 -18.06
C HIS A 78 -1.90 22.32 -18.34
N ASP A 79 -2.31 23.58 -18.38
CA ASP A 79 -1.43 24.71 -18.74
C ASP A 79 -0.57 25.24 -17.57
N SER A 80 -0.71 24.69 -16.36
CA SER A 80 0.14 25.08 -15.22
C SER A 80 1.60 24.70 -15.46
N LEU A 81 2.53 25.59 -15.09
CA LEU A 81 3.98 25.40 -15.23
C LEU A 81 4.60 24.45 -14.19
N SER A 82 3.82 24.07 -13.18
CA SER A 82 4.22 23.17 -12.10
C SER A 82 3.24 22.00 -11.99
N PRO A 83 3.75 20.80 -11.61
CA PRO A 83 2.89 19.64 -11.36
C PRO A 83 1.94 19.91 -10.20
N ARG A 84 0.74 19.34 -10.25
CA ARG A 84 -0.24 19.34 -9.15
C ARG A 84 -0.14 18.09 -8.27
N GLY A 85 0.65 17.11 -8.69
CA GLY A 85 0.96 15.92 -7.92
C GLY A 85 0.35 14.64 -8.48
N VAL A 86 0.84 13.52 -7.95
CA VAL A 86 0.50 12.18 -8.46
C VAL A 86 -0.98 11.82 -8.24
N GLY A 87 -1.57 12.19 -7.10
CA GLY A 87 -3.00 11.96 -6.82
C GLY A 87 -3.92 12.68 -7.80
N TYR A 88 -3.66 13.98 -8.03
CA TYR A 88 -4.34 14.77 -9.05
C TYR A 88 -4.23 14.11 -10.44
N SER A 89 -3.01 13.75 -10.84
CA SER A 89 -2.74 13.15 -12.14
C SER A 89 -3.50 11.83 -12.35
N LYS A 90 -3.54 10.96 -11.33
CA LYS A 90 -4.32 9.72 -11.35
C LYS A 90 -5.82 10.00 -11.48
N ASN A 91 -6.35 10.95 -10.71
CA ASN A 91 -7.76 11.31 -10.77
C ASN A 91 -8.17 11.82 -12.15
N GLN A 92 -7.35 12.68 -12.76
CA GLN A 92 -7.61 13.19 -14.11
C GLN A 92 -7.53 12.07 -15.16
N ALA A 93 -6.52 11.20 -15.08
CA ALA A 93 -6.41 10.04 -15.96
C ALA A 93 -7.61 9.07 -15.79
N VAL A 94 -8.11 8.86 -14.58
CA VAL A 94 -9.34 8.08 -14.35
C VAL A 94 -10.55 8.79 -14.95
N ALA A 95 -10.71 10.09 -14.74
CA ALA A 95 -11.86 10.87 -15.18
C ALA A 95 -12.01 10.93 -16.71
N GLN A 96 -10.90 11.03 -17.46
CA GLN A 96 -10.92 11.06 -18.92
C GLN A 96 -11.06 9.66 -19.57
N SER A 97 -10.95 8.59 -18.77
CA SER A 97 -11.00 7.20 -19.24
C SER A 97 -12.39 6.60 -19.10
N SER A 98 -12.69 5.54 -19.85
CA SER A 98 -14.02 4.93 -20.01
C SER A 98 -14.11 3.43 -19.67
N GLY A 99 -12.99 2.74 -19.50
CA GLY A 99 -12.94 1.30 -19.18
C GLY A 99 -13.60 0.93 -17.86
N SER A 100 -14.35 -0.18 -17.82
CA SER A 100 -15.04 -0.67 -16.63
C SER A 100 -14.10 -1.14 -15.50
N TYR A 101 -12.83 -1.39 -15.83
CA TYR A 101 -11.76 -1.68 -14.88
C TYR A 101 -10.62 -0.68 -15.03
N LEU A 102 -9.93 -0.43 -13.91
CA LEU A 102 -8.79 0.46 -13.82
C LEU A 102 -7.54 -0.37 -13.51
N CYS A 103 -6.49 -0.21 -14.31
CA CYS A 103 -5.17 -0.79 -14.08
C CYS A 103 -4.16 0.34 -13.88
N PHE A 104 -3.68 0.53 -12.65
CA PHE A 104 -2.74 1.60 -12.35
C PHE A 104 -1.31 1.23 -12.76
N LEU A 105 -0.56 2.18 -13.31
CA LEU A 105 0.83 2.01 -13.72
C LEU A 105 1.59 3.31 -13.49
N ASP A 106 2.71 3.26 -12.77
CA ASP A 106 3.61 4.40 -12.67
C ASP A 106 4.53 4.46 -13.91
N SER A 107 4.87 5.67 -14.34
CA SER A 107 5.60 5.93 -15.61
C SER A 107 7.06 5.50 -15.61
N ASP A 108 7.57 5.10 -14.44
CA ASP A 108 8.88 4.53 -14.20
C ASP A 108 8.85 3.01 -14.04
N ASP A 109 7.73 2.32 -14.24
CA ASP A 109 7.60 0.86 -14.07
C ASP A 109 7.40 0.10 -15.40
N VAL A 110 7.43 -1.24 -15.33
CA VAL A 110 7.21 -2.13 -16.50
C VAL A 110 6.26 -3.26 -16.12
N MET A 111 5.15 -3.38 -16.86
CA MET A 111 4.21 -4.49 -16.69
C MET A 111 4.72 -5.75 -17.38
N MET A 112 4.49 -6.90 -16.77
CA MET A 112 4.69 -8.18 -17.47
C MET A 112 3.48 -8.45 -18.41
N PRO A 113 3.66 -9.19 -19.53
CA PRO A 113 2.62 -9.35 -20.58
C PRO A 113 1.24 -9.83 -20.10
N GLN A 114 1.23 -10.71 -19.12
CA GLN A 114 0.07 -11.36 -18.52
C GLN A 114 -0.63 -10.54 -17.43
N ARG A 115 -0.13 -9.34 -17.09
CA ARG A 115 -0.60 -8.57 -15.92
C ARG A 115 -2.10 -8.28 -16.01
N VAL A 116 -2.52 -7.61 -17.08
CA VAL A 116 -3.92 -7.17 -17.23
C VAL A 116 -4.88 -8.36 -17.20
N ARG A 117 -4.59 -9.43 -17.95
CA ARG A 117 -5.43 -10.63 -18.00
C ARG A 117 -5.60 -11.30 -16.65
N LEU A 118 -4.50 -11.56 -15.92
CA LEU A 118 -4.58 -12.27 -14.64
C LEU A 118 -5.23 -11.42 -13.55
N GLN A 119 -4.96 -10.11 -13.50
CA GLN A 119 -5.59 -9.23 -12.53
C GLN A 119 -7.07 -8.98 -12.84
N HIS A 120 -7.45 -8.91 -14.12
CA HIS A 120 -8.86 -8.87 -14.54
C HIS A 120 -9.62 -10.11 -14.07
N GLN A 121 -9.08 -11.31 -14.29
CA GLN A 121 -9.69 -12.57 -13.82
C GLN A 121 -9.97 -12.56 -12.31
N ALA A 122 -9.02 -12.07 -11.50
CA ALA A 122 -9.21 -11.92 -10.06
C ALA A 122 -10.23 -10.84 -9.71
N ALA A 123 -10.23 -9.70 -10.42
CA ALA A 123 -11.15 -8.60 -10.14
C ALA A 123 -12.61 -8.94 -10.44
N VAL A 124 -12.88 -9.77 -11.46
CA VAL A 124 -14.22 -10.30 -11.75
C VAL A 124 -14.78 -11.11 -10.58
N GLN A 125 -13.93 -11.90 -9.92
CA GLN A 125 -14.31 -12.71 -8.75
C GLN A 125 -14.43 -11.87 -7.47
N HIS A 126 -13.79 -10.71 -7.45
CA HIS A 126 -13.67 -9.85 -6.28
C HIS A 126 -13.99 -8.37 -6.62
N PRO A 127 -15.22 -8.05 -7.04
CA PRO A 127 -15.56 -6.76 -7.65
C PRO A 127 -15.37 -5.54 -6.73
N SER A 128 -15.38 -5.76 -5.41
CA SER A 128 -15.15 -4.75 -4.36
C SER A 128 -13.74 -4.79 -3.77
N SER A 129 -12.76 -5.34 -4.50
CA SER A 129 -11.39 -5.46 -4.02
C SER A 129 -10.40 -4.66 -4.84
N ILE A 130 -9.32 -4.26 -4.18
CA ILE A 130 -8.07 -3.89 -4.86
C ILE A 130 -7.30 -5.19 -5.11
N VAL A 131 -6.97 -5.46 -6.36
CA VAL A 131 -6.15 -6.59 -6.79
C VAL A 131 -4.74 -6.08 -7.06
N GLY A 132 -3.76 -6.55 -6.27
CA GLY A 132 -2.34 -6.34 -6.53
C GLY A 132 -1.67 -7.56 -7.19
N CYS A 133 -0.34 -7.52 -7.27
CA CYS A 133 0.48 -8.65 -7.70
C CYS A 133 1.82 -8.64 -6.95
N ARG A 134 2.63 -9.71 -7.11
CA ARG A 134 4.02 -9.67 -6.64
C ARG A 134 4.85 -8.78 -7.58
N VAL A 135 5.95 -8.26 -7.07
CA VAL A 135 6.85 -7.38 -7.83
C VAL A 135 8.28 -7.88 -7.86
N ARG A 136 9.00 -7.51 -8.91
CA ARG A 136 10.46 -7.56 -8.97
C ARG A 136 11.00 -6.15 -8.86
N ARG A 137 12.20 -5.99 -8.29
CA ARG A 137 12.85 -4.69 -8.18
C ARG A 137 13.86 -4.48 -9.29
N ASP A 138 14.02 -3.23 -9.68
CA ASP A 138 15.16 -2.77 -10.48
C ASP A 138 15.75 -1.51 -9.83
N PRO A 139 16.99 -1.56 -9.32
CA PRO A 139 17.87 -2.73 -9.21
C PRO A 139 17.31 -3.84 -8.28
N PRO A 140 17.66 -5.13 -8.49
CA PRO A 140 17.06 -6.27 -7.77
C PRO A 140 17.12 -6.21 -6.23
N ASN A 141 18.17 -5.61 -5.68
CA ASN A 141 18.40 -5.56 -4.22
C ASN A 141 17.81 -4.30 -3.55
N SER A 142 17.16 -3.43 -4.32
CA SER A 142 16.55 -2.21 -3.79
C SER A 142 15.43 -2.54 -2.82
N THR A 143 15.53 -2.07 -1.58
CA THR A 143 14.52 -2.30 -0.52
C THR A 143 14.19 -3.78 -0.29
N GLU A 144 15.17 -4.68 -0.42
CA GLU A 144 14.97 -6.14 -0.44
C GLU A 144 14.04 -6.67 0.67
N ARG A 145 14.23 -6.24 1.92
CA ARG A 145 13.39 -6.65 3.06
C ARG A 145 11.91 -6.31 2.85
N TYR A 146 11.62 -5.12 2.31
CA TYR A 146 10.26 -4.70 2.00
C TYR A 146 9.67 -5.53 0.86
N THR A 147 10.44 -5.72 -0.22
CA THR A 147 10.03 -6.53 -1.38
C THR A 147 9.73 -7.97 -0.98
N ARG A 148 10.56 -8.57 -0.11
CA ARG A 148 10.33 -9.92 0.42
C ARG A 148 9.04 -9.99 1.22
N TRP A 149 8.83 -9.02 2.11
CA TRP A 149 7.62 -8.93 2.94
C TRP A 149 6.35 -8.87 2.07
N ILE A 150 6.20 -7.87 1.19
CA ILE A 150 4.98 -7.72 0.36
C ILE A 150 4.72 -8.92 -0.57
N ASN A 151 5.77 -9.62 -1.02
CA ASN A 151 5.64 -10.78 -1.90
C ASN A 151 5.30 -12.08 -1.16
N GLN A 152 5.50 -12.13 0.16
CA GLN A 152 5.34 -13.35 0.98
C GLN A 152 4.12 -13.34 1.89
N LEU A 153 3.42 -12.21 2.06
CA LEU A 153 2.17 -12.15 2.83
C LEU A 153 1.17 -13.21 2.35
N THR A 154 0.57 -13.97 3.25
CA THR A 154 -0.59 -14.82 2.93
C THR A 154 -1.83 -13.96 2.57
N PRO A 155 -2.87 -14.52 1.94
CA PRO A 155 -4.11 -13.79 1.66
C PRO A 155 -4.71 -13.10 2.90
N GLU A 156 -4.70 -13.78 4.05
CA GLU A 156 -5.19 -13.23 5.31
C GLU A 156 -4.30 -12.08 5.79
N GLN A 157 -2.99 -12.22 5.64
CA GLN A 157 -2.01 -11.21 6.04
C GLN A 157 -2.07 -9.93 5.22
N LEU A 158 -2.65 -9.96 4.02
CA LEU A 158 -2.92 -8.74 3.25
C LEU A 158 -3.84 -7.77 4.02
N LEU A 159 -4.70 -8.28 4.90
CA LEU A 159 -5.60 -7.47 5.73
C LEU A 159 -5.07 -7.27 7.16
N THR A 160 -4.41 -8.25 7.76
CA THR A 160 -3.92 -8.11 9.15
C THR A 160 -2.64 -7.29 9.25
N GLN A 161 -1.82 -7.19 8.19
CA GLN A 161 -0.55 -6.47 8.20
C GLN A 161 -0.59 -5.08 7.57
N VAL A 162 -1.79 -4.52 7.35
CA VAL A 162 -1.99 -3.13 6.85
C VAL A 162 -1.42 -2.06 7.77
N PHE A 163 -1.07 -2.43 9.00
CA PHE A 163 -0.40 -1.57 9.97
C PHE A 163 1.12 -1.75 9.99
N THR A 164 1.71 -2.50 9.06
CA THR A 164 3.15 -2.76 8.98
C THR A 164 3.76 -1.97 7.83
N ALA A 165 5.00 -1.50 8.01
CA ALA A 165 5.77 -0.75 7.01
C ALA A 165 5.11 0.59 6.59
N ASN A 166 5.62 1.19 5.52
CA ASN A 166 5.30 2.57 5.14
C ASN A 166 4.21 2.70 4.08
N GLY A 167 3.49 1.62 3.74
CA GLY A 167 2.49 1.65 2.68
C GLY A 167 1.55 0.45 2.70
N PRO A 168 0.63 0.39 1.71
CA PRO A 168 -0.32 -0.71 1.56
C PRO A 168 0.34 -2.09 1.40
N THR A 169 -0.36 -3.15 1.80
CA THR A 169 0.09 -4.55 1.70
C THR A 169 0.15 -5.08 0.27
N VAL A 170 -0.55 -4.43 -0.65
CA VAL A 170 -0.35 -4.53 -2.10
C VAL A 170 0.04 -3.16 -2.61
N ILE A 171 1.21 -3.01 -3.23
CA ILE A 171 1.73 -1.68 -3.56
C ILE A 171 0.94 -1.04 -4.70
N MET A 172 0.76 0.28 -4.63
CA MET A 172 -0.11 1.03 -5.54
C MET A 172 0.12 0.83 -7.04
N PRO A 173 1.35 0.81 -7.58
CA PRO A 173 1.51 0.65 -9.03
C PRO A 173 1.10 -0.75 -9.53
N THR A 174 0.78 -1.68 -8.62
CA THR A 174 0.21 -2.99 -8.95
C THR A 174 -1.31 -2.99 -9.00
N TRP A 175 -1.99 -1.94 -8.54
CA TRP A 175 -3.42 -1.97 -8.31
C TRP A 175 -4.23 -2.16 -9.59
N PHE A 176 -5.21 -3.03 -9.48
CA PHE A 176 -6.26 -3.26 -10.46
C PHE A 176 -7.59 -3.33 -9.70
N CYS A 177 -8.62 -2.62 -10.15
CA CYS A 177 -9.94 -2.65 -9.51
C CYS A 177 -11.05 -2.33 -10.49
N SER A 178 -12.30 -2.61 -10.11
CA SER A 178 -13.46 -2.15 -10.90
C SER A 178 -13.61 -0.63 -10.77
N ARG A 179 -13.97 0.05 -11.87
CA ARG A 179 -14.26 1.49 -11.85
C ARG A 179 -15.40 1.81 -10.89
N ALA A 180 -16.44 0.97 -10.89
CA ALA A 180 -17.59 1.13 -9.98
C ALA A 180 -17.15 1.16 -8.51
N TRP A 181 -16.23 0.26 -8.13
CA TRP A 181 -15.69 0.24 -6.77
C TRP A 181 -14.77 1.45 -6.51
N PHE A 182 -13.89 1.82 -7.43
CA PHE A 182 -13.09 3.05 -7.32
C PHE A 182 -13.98 4.28 -7.08
N SER A 183 -15.05 4.45 -7.86
CA SER A 183 -16.03 5.53 -7.70
C SER A 183 -16.77 5.46 -6.35
N HIS A 184 -17.04 4.25 -5.85
CA HIS A 184 -17.62 4.07 -4.52
C HIS A 184 -16.66 4.51 -3.41
N VAL A 185 -15.36 4.20 -3.53
CA VAL A 185 -14.33 4.63 -2.56
C VAL A 185 -14.15 6.14 -2.60
N GLY A 186 -14.03 6.73 -3.78
CA GLY A 186 -13.78 8.16 -3.99
C GLY A 186 -12.42 8.41 -4.63
N PRO A 187 -12.10 9.67 -5.00
CA PRO A 187 -10.84 10.00 -5.65
C PRO A 187 -9.64 9.87 -4.70
N PHE A 188 -8.43 9.83 -5.26
CA PHE A 188 -7.20 10.04 -4.49
C PHE A 188 -7.16 11.45 -3.90
N ASP A 189 -6.45 11.61 -2.78
CA ASP A 189 -6.17 12.93 -2.22
C ASP A 189 -5.26 13.74 -3.17
N GLU A 190 -5.63 15.01 -3.43
CA GLU A 190 -4.94 15.90 -4.37
C GLU A 190 -4.09 16.97 -3.67
N GLY A 191 -3.78 16.81 -2.38
CA GLY A 191 -3.00 17.78 -1.62
C GLY A 191 -1.54 17.96 -2.06
N GLY A 192 -1.08 17.18 -3.05
CA GLY A 192 0.19 17.35 -3.74
C GLY A 192 1.39 16.69 -3.04
N GLN A 193 2.56 17.32 -3.14
CA GLN A 193 3.82 16.76 -2.66
C GLN A 193 3.80 16.47 -1.15
N GLY A 194 4.23 15.27 -0.76
CA GLY A 194 4.29 14.84 0.64
C GLY A 194 3.01 14.22 1.19
N VAL A 195 1.92 14.21 0.42
CA VAL A 195 0.70 13.45 0.72
C VAL A 195 0.89 11.99 0.31
N PRO A 196 0.62 11.01 1.20
CA PRO A 196 0.59 9.58 0.83
C PRO A 196 -0.78 9.23 0.25
N GLU A 197 -1.09 9.71 -0.95
CA GLU A 197 -2.43 9.63 -1.54
C GLU A 197 -2.93 8.18 -1.69
N ASP A 198 -2.00 7.27 -1.97
CA ASP A 198 -2.26 5.84 -2.11
C ASP A 198 -2.64 5.20 -0.78
N LEU A 199 -1.92 5.49 0.30
CA LEU A 199 -2.23 4.99 1.63
C LEU A 199 -3.59 5.50 2.11
N LEU A 200 -3.90 6.78 1.85
CA LEU A 200 -5.18 7.38 2.22
C LEU A 200 -6.35 6.71 1.48
N PHE A 201 -6.22 6.53 0.17
CA PHE A 201 -7.19 5.79 -0.63
C PHE A 201 -7.35 4.35 -0.12
N PHE A 202 -6.24 3.66 0.16
CA PHE A 202 -6.26 2.28 0.64
C PHE A 202 -6.99 2.15 1.98
N TYR A 203 -6.80 3.09 2.90
CA TYR A 203 -7.53 3.10 4.17
C TYR A 203 -9.01 3.38 3.98
N GLU A 204 -9.39 4.31 3.09
CA GLU A 204 -10.79 4.56 2.79
C GLU A 204 -11.48 3.37 2.12
N HIS A 205 -10.77 2.70 1.21
CA HIS A 205 -11.17 1.43 0.62
C HIS A 205 -11.50 0.38 1.69
N LEU A 206 -10.61 0.20 2.67
CA LEU A 206 -10.84 -0.73 3.78
C LEU A 206 -11.99 -0.29 4.70
N ARG A 207 -12.13 1.02 4.98
CA ARG A 207 -13.25 1.55 5.79
C ARG A 207 -14.61 1.25 5.17
N LYS A 208 -14.68 1.23 3.84
CA LYS A 208 -15.89 0.89 3.07
C LYS A 208 -16.12 -0.61 2.90
N GLY A 209 -15.31 -1.45 3.55
CA GLY A 209 -15.43 -2.91 3.50
C GLY A 209 -14.79 -3.54 2.27
N GLY A 210 -13.90 -2.83 1.59
CA GLY A 210 -13.20 -3.33 0.42
C GLY A 210 -12.21 -4.44 0.75
N GLY A 211 -12.15 -5.45 -0.13
CA GLY A 211 -11.20 -6.56 0.00
C GLY A 211 -9.82 -6.26 -0.59
N VAL A 212 -8.82 -7.07 -0.24
CA VAL A 212 -7.47 -6.97 -0.81
C VAL A 212 -7.07 -8.35 -1.31
N VAL A 213 -6.78 -8.44 -2.60
CA VAL A 213 -6.40 -9.69 -3.27
C VAL A 213 -5.05 -9.49 -3.93
N ARG A 214 -4.23 -10.54 -4.02
CA ARG A 214 -2.96 -10.52 -4.74
C ARG A 214 -2.92 -11.68 -5.73
N VAL A 215 -2.66 -11.37 -7.00
CA VAL A 215 -2.25 -12.41 -7.94
C VAL A 215 -0.82 -12.83 -7.58
N ASP A 216 -0.63 -14.09 -7.20
CA ASP A 216 0.62 -14.60 -6.65
C ASP A 216 1.72 -14.88 -7.70
N GLN A 217 1.84 -13.98 -8.66
CA GLN A 217 2.86 -13.97 -9.70
C GLN A 217 3.55 -12.61 -9.74
N SER A 218 4.82 -12.58 -10.15
CA SER A 218 5.54 -11.32 -10.38
C SER A 218 5.07 -10.69 -11.69
N LEU A 219 4.19 -9.68 -11.61
CA LEU A 219 3.56 -9.06 -12.80
C LEU A 219 3.99 -7.60 -13.03
N LEU A 220 4.86 -7.06 -12.17
CA LEU A 220 5.41 -5.72 -12.29
C LEU A 220 6.90 -5.71 -11.97
N LEU A 221 7.69 -5.05 -12.81
CA LEU A 221 9.02 -4.56 -12.46
C LEU A 221 8.85 -3.18 -11.84
N TYR A 222 9.08 -3.10 -10.52
CA TYR A 222 8.95 -1.88 -9.73
C TYR A 222 10.32 -1.22 -9.59
N ARG A 223 10.55 -0.12 -10.31
CA ARG A 223 11.83 0.58 -10.30
C ARG A 223 12.04 1.34 -9.00
N TYR A 224 13.30 1.46 -8.62
CA TYR A 224 13.73 2.26 -7.49
C TYR A 224 14.80 3.23 -7.94
N HIS A 225 14.55 4.53 -7.75
CA HIS A 225 15.51 5.57 -8.08
C HIS A 225 15.31 6.82 -7.20
N PRO A 226 16.33 7.68 -7.06
CA PRO A 226 16.25 8.87 -6.20
C PRO A 226 15.16 9.89 -6.56
N ARG A 227 14.65 9.87 -7.80
CA ARG A 227 13.58 10.77 -8.27
C ARG A 227 12.16 10.28 -7.93
N ALA A 228 12.00 9.15 -7.23
CA ALA A 228 10.69 8.59 -6.94
C ALA A 228 9.88 9.49 -5.99
N ALA A 229 8.59 9.66 -6.27
CA ALA A 229 7.71 10.54 -5.51
C ALA A 229 7.60 10.14 -4.02
N THR A 230 7.76 8.85 -3.70
CA THR A 230 7.74 8.31 -2.34
C THR A 230 8.74 9.00 -1.41
N HIS A 231 9.86 9.49 -1.92
CA HIS A 231 10.87 10.19 -1.11
C HIS A 231 10.38 11.55 -0.57
N SER A 232 9.28 12.09 -1.10
CA SER A 232 8.69 13.34 -0.62
C SER A 232 7.79 13.16 0.61
N VAL A 233 7.33 11.94 0.90
CA VAL A 233 6.43 11.66 2.01
C VAL A 233 7.24 11.43 3.29
N LEU A 234 6.93 12.22 4.33
CA LEU A 234 7.59 12.09 5.63
C LEU A 234 7.13 10.82 6.37
N GLU A 235 8.08 10.15 7.01
CA GLU A 235 7.79 8.99 7.86
C GLU A 235 6.80 9.32 8.99
N THR A 236 6.86 10.55 9.51
CA THR A 236 5.94 11.04 10.55
C THR A 236 4.51 11.20 10.05
N THR A 237 4.32 11.58 8.79
CA THR A 237 3.00 11.65 8.15
C THR A 237 2.40 10.24 8.06
N ILE A 238 3.16 9.28 7.53
CA ILE A 238 2.74 7.88 7.42
C ILE A 238 2.44 7.27 8.79
N TRP A 239 3.32 7.51 9.77
CA TRP A 239 3.13 7.08 11.15
C TRP A 239 1.80 7.57 11.73
N THR A 240 1.49 8.85 11.53
CA THR A 240 0.25 9.47 12.05
C THR A 240 -0.99 8.79 11.47
N HIS A 241 -1.02 8.56 10.15
CA HIS A 241 -2.14 7.86 9.52
C HIS A 241 -2.25 6.40 9.97
N ARG A 242 -1.13 5.69 10.11
CA ARG A 242 -1.11 4.30 10.61
C ARG A 242 -1.64 4.18 12.04
N VAL A 243 -1.21 5.06 12.95
CA VAL A 243 -1.69 5.05 14.35
C VAL A 243 -3.19 5.32 14.37
N ARG A 244 -3.65 6.34 13.64
CA ARG A 244 -5.08 6.66 13.55
C ARG A 244 -5.88 5.48 13.01
N PHE A 245 -5.41 4.84 11.94
CA PHE A 245 -6.10 3.69 11.36
C PHE A 245 -6.12 2.48 12.31
N LEU A 246 -5.05 2.26 13.08
CA LEU A 246 -5.01 1.24 14.14
C LEU A 246 -6.08 1.50 15.21
N GLU A 247 -6.19 2.75 15.68
CA GLU A 247 -7.19 3.16 16.67
C GLU A 247 -8.63 3.05 16.15
N GLU A 248 -8.84 3.27 14.85
CA GLU A 248 -10.16 3.17 14.21
C GLU A 248 -10.58 1.71 13.95
N GLN A 249 -9.68 0.87 13.46
CA GLN A 249 -10.05 -0.44 12.90
C GLN A 249 -9.79 -1.63 13.84
N ALA A 250 -8.73 -1.56 14.64
CA ALA A 250 -8.27 -2.70 15.43
C ALA A 250 -8.58 -2.53 16.92
N LEU A 251 -8.13 -1.43 17.53
CA LEU A 251 -8.22 -1.26 18.98
C LEU A 251 -9.65 -1.20 19.56
N PRO A 252 -10.73 -0.83 18.82
CA PRO A 252 -12.08 -0.86 19.38
C PRO A 252 -12.53 -2.27 19.77
N ARG A 253 -12.00 -3.30 19.10
CA ARG A 253 -12.34 -4.72 19.34
C ARG A 253 -11.76 -5.25 20.65
N TRP A 254 -10.78 -4.56 21.21
CA TRP A 254 -10.06 -4.99 22.40
C TRP A 254 -10.40 -4.10 23.59
N ALA A 255 -10.83 -4.71 24.69
CA ALA A 255 -11.07 -4.01 25.95
C ALA A 255 -9.75 -3.51 26.56
N ALA A 256 -8.68 -4.29 26.40
CA ALA A 256 -7.32 -4.00 26.82
C ALA A 256 -6.32 -4.72 25.88
N PHE A 257 -5.08 -4.26 25.83
CA PHE A 257 -4.01 -4.91 25.05
C PHE A 257 -2.61 -4.64 25.63
N THR A 258 -1.64 -5.46 25.21
CA THR A 258 -0.22 -5.33 25.55
C THR A 258 0.57 -4.78 24.36
N ILE A 259 1.51 -3.86 24.59
CA ILE A 259 2.47 -3.46 23.56
C ILE A 259 3.74 -4.31 23.68
N TRP A 260 4.05 -5.10 22.66
CA TRP A 260 5.30 -5.86 22.61
C TRP A 260 6.40 -5.01 21.99
N ASN A 261 7.30 -4.52 22.84
CA ASN A 261 8.51 -3.70 22.63
C ASN A 261 8.52 -2.61 23.72
N ALA A 262 9.24 -2.83 24.82
CA ALA A 262 9.38 -1.84 25.89
C ALA A 262 10.45 -0.77 25.57
N GLY A 263 10.86 -0.65 24.29
CA GLY A 263 11.89 0.25 23.79
C GLY A 263 11.33 1.43 23.00
N LYS A 264 12.13 1.96 22.05
CA LYS A 264 11.81 3.21 21.33
C LYS A 264 10.48 3.12 20.56
N GLN A 265 10.24 2.02 19.84
CA GLN A 265 9.08 1.91 18.95
C GLN A 265 7.78 1.72 19.72
N GLY A 266 7.71 0.80 20.69
CA GLY A 266 6.49 0.61 21.47
C GLY A 266 6.14 1.83 22.32
N ARG A 267 7.14 2.51 22.92
CA ARG A 267 6.90 3.77 23.64
C ARG A 267 6.50 4.90 22.72
N ARG A 268 6.97 4.93 21.47
CA ARG A 268 6.49 5.90 20.47
C ARG A 268 5.02 5.65 20.16
N LEU A 269 4.62 4.40 19.92
CA LEU A 269 3.22 4.04 19.71
C LEU A 269 2.36 4.51 20.87
N TYR A 270 2.69 4.12 22.11
CA TYR A 270 1.94 4.51 23.30
C TYR A 270 1.71 6.03 23.37
N ARG A 271 2.76 6.83 23.15
CA ARG A 271 2.68 8.30 23.17
C ARG A 271 1.85 8.88 22.02
N SER A 272 1.77 8.18 20.89
CA SER A 272 0.98 8.60 19.73
C SER A 272 -0.51 8.23 19.83
N LEU A 273 -0.89 7.31 20.72
CA LEU A 273 -2.29 6.93 20.94
C LEU A 273 -3.08 8.05 21.60
N THR A 274 -4.39 8.10 21.34
CA THR A 274 -5.32 8.93 22.11
C THR A 274 -5.35 8.50 23.59
N ALA A 275 -5.77 9.41 24.48
CA ALA A 275 -5.93 9.08 25.90
C ALA A 275 -6.88 7.90 26.15
N ALA A 276 -7.91 7.72 25.31
CA ALA A 276 -8.83 6.58 25.40
C ALA A 276 -8.11 5.25 25.09
N SER A 277 -7.31 5.20 24.03
CA SER A 277 -6.53 4.01 23.68
C SER A 277 -5.36 3.76 24.62
N GLN A 278 -4.71 4.79 25.16
CA GLN A 278 -3.66 4.65 26.18
C GLN A 278 -4.18 3.92 27.42
N ARG A 279 -5.40 4.21 27.88
CA ARG A 279 -6.02 3.53 29.04
C ARG A 279 -6.27 2.04 28.81
N LYS A 280 -6.32 1.58 27.56
CA LYS A 280 -6.43 0.15 27.21
C LYS A 280 -5.10 -0.59 27.31
N VAL A 281 -3.96 0.13 27.39
CA VAL A 281 -2.63 -0.50 27.46
C VAL A 281 -2.37 -0.97 28.88
N VAL A 282 -2.40 -2.30 29.08
CA VAL A 282 -2.21 -2.90 30.42
C VAL A 282 -0.76 -3.22 30.75
N ALA A 283 0.08 -3.40 29.74
CA ALA A 283 1.50 -3.68 29.91
C ALA A 283 2.31 -3.33 28.65
N PHE A 284 3.60 -3.11 28.85
CA PHE A 284 4.61 -3.43 27.85
C PHE A 284 5.17 -4.82 28.11
N CYS A 285 5.59 -5.51 27.05
CA CYS A 285 6.42 -6.69 27.21
C CYS A 285 7.68 -6.67 26.33
N ASP A 286 8.70 -7.40 26.77
CA ASP A 286 9.99 -7.50 26.08
C ASP A 286 10.69 -8.83 26.44
N VAL A 287 11.81 -9.11 25.77
CA VAL A 287 12.75 -10.21 26.10
C VAL A 287 14.00 -9.68 26.79
N ASP A 288 14.27 -8.38 26.67
CA ASP A 288 15.44 -7.72 27.25
C ASP A 288 15.30 -7.57 28.76
N GLU A 289 16.10 -8.34 29.51
CA GLU A 289 16.11 -8.33 30.97
C GLU A 289 16.36 -6.94 31.57
N ASN A 290 17.18 -6.10 30.92
CA ASN A 290 17.46 -4.76 31.44
C ASN A 290 16.23 -3.86 31.38
N LYS A 291 15.37 -4.05 30.37
CA LYS A 291 14.09 -3.34 30.29
C LYS A 291 13.09 -3.90 31.30
N ILE A 292 13.05 -5.22 31.47
CA ILE A 292 12.14 -5.89 32.41
C ILE A 292 12.47 -5.50 33.86
N ARG A 293 13.76 -5.44 34.23
CA ARG A 293 14.23 -5.04 35.57
C ARG A 293 13.81 -3.61 35.96
N LYS A 294 13.49 -2.73 35.00
CA LYS A 294 12.94 -1.40 35.30
C LYS A 294 11.54 -1.48 35.92
N GLY A 295 10.82 -2.58 35.73
CA GLY A 295 9.51 -2.88 36.31
C GLY A 295 8.34 -2.13 35.65
N PHE A 296 8.52 -0.87 35.28
CA PHE A 296 7.48 -0.05 34.65
C PHE A 296 8.06 1.01 33.70
N TYR A 297 7.23 1.43 32.75
CA TYR A 297 7.40 2.66 31.96
C TYR A 297 6.55 3.77 32.59
N CYS A 298 7.15 4.93 32.82
CA CYS A 298 6.46 6.14 33.26
C CYS A 298 6.31 7.09 32.06
N HIS A 299 5.07 7.54 31.78
CA HIS A 299 4.82 8.52 30.73
C HIS A 299 5.01 9.95 31.30
N GLU A 300 6.27 10.40 31.31
CA GLU A 300 6.65 11.68 31.92
C GLU A 300 5.95 12.90 31.30
N ASP A 301 5.67 12.87 29.99
CA ASP A 301 5.03 13.96 29.27
C ASP A 301 3.49 14.03 29.49
N SER A 302 2.90 13.03 30.17
CA SER A 302 1.46 13.00 30.44
C SER A 302 1.03 14.16 31.35
N GLN A 303 -0.12 14.76 31.08
CA GLN A 303 -0.69 15.79 31.98
C GLN A 303 -1.44 15.18 33.19
N GLU A 304 -1.68 13.86 33.20
CA GLU A 304 -2.35 13.15 34.29
C GLU A 304 -1.52 13.09 35.57
N ARG A 305 -2.20 13.10 36.73
CA ARG A 305 -1.59 12.98 38.07
C ARG A 305 -2.34 11.91 38.90
N PRO A 306 -1.68 10.85 39.39
CA PRO A 306 -0.25 10.52 39.19
C PRO A 306 0.06 10.21 37.72
N LYS A 307 1.33 10.36 37.32
CA LYS A 307 1.78 10.04 35.95
C LYS A 307 1.45 8.57 35.64
N PRO A 308 0.97 8.24 34.42
CA PRO A 308 0.68 6.86 34.05
C PRO A 308 1.93 5.98 34.17
N ARG A 309 1.77 4.85 34.85
CA ARG A 309 2.81 3.83 35.05
C ARG A 309 2.32 2.51 34.49
N ILE A 310 3.00 2.02 33.46
CA ILE A 310 2.62 0.83 32.72
C ILE A 310 3.66 -0.25 33.02
N PRO A 311 3.28 -1.43 33.53
CA PRO A 311 4.25 -2.47 33.88
C PRO A 311 5.02 -2.95 32.64
N ILE A 312 6.29 -3.32 32.84
CA ILE A 312 7.13 -3.98 31.83
C ILE A 312 7.30 -5.43 32.25
N LEU A 313 6.72 -6.34 31.46
CA LEU A 313 6.72 -7.77 31.74
C LEU A 313 7.67 -8.52 30.80
N HIS A 314 8.13 -9.69 31.24
CA HIS A 314 8.67 -10.67 30.30
C HIS A 314 7.53 -11.14 29.38
N PHE A 315 7.79 -11.36 28.09
CA PHE A 315 6.74 -11.70 27.11
C PHE A 315 5.88 -12.90 27.50
N ARG A 316 6.48 -13.93 28.14
CA ARG A 316 5.74 -15.11 28.64
C ARG A 316 4.75 -14.82 29.78
N ALA A 317 4.93 -13.71 30.49
CA ALA A 317 4.03 -13.29 31.57
C ALA A 317 2.97 -12.30 31.10
N ALA A 318 3.10 -11.78 29.87
CA ALA A 318 2.16 -10.85 29.29
C ALA A 318 0.95 -11.56 28.68
N ARG A 319 -0.17 -10.86 28.55
CA ARG A 319 -1.42 -11.42 28.01
C ARG A 319 -1.77 -10.79 26.66
N PRO A 320 -2.32 -11.58 25.72
CA PRO A 320 -2.91 -11.06 24.50
C PRO A 320 -4.18 -10.24 24.83
N PRO A 321 -4.66 -9.39 23.90
CA PRO A 321 -4.11 -9.19 22.57
C PRO A 321 -2.84 -8.32 22.55
N PHE A 322 -1.98 -8.51 21.55
CA PHE A 322 -0.71 -7.78 21.40
C PHE A 322 -0.70 -6.81 20.22
N VAL A 323 -0.23 -5.58 20.44
CA VAL A 323 0.31 -4.75 19.36
C VAL A 323 1.83 -4.92 19.34
N ILE A 324 2.34 -5.53 18.28
CA ILE A 324 3.74 -5.93 18.16
C ILE A 324 4.52 -4.85 17.44
N CYS A 325 5.36 -4.13 18.19
CA CYS A 325 6.27 -3.11 17.66
C CYS A 325 7.70 -3.61 17.48
N VAL A 326 7.85 -4.89 17.16
CA VAL A 326 9.10 -5.55 16.82
C VAL A 326 9.10 -5.82 15.32
N LYS A 327 10.20 -5.44 14.66
CA LYS A 327 10.40 -5.65 13.23
C LYS A 327 10.70 -7.13 12.95
N LEU A 328 9.95 -7.74 12.05
CA LEU A 328 10.21 -9.09 11.54
C LEU A 328 11.59 -9.20 10.88
N ASP A 329 12.20 -10.37 10.97
CA ASP A 329 13.46 -10.77 10.34
C ASP A 329 14.72 -10.04 10.84
N LEU A 330 14.64 -9.23 11.90
CA LEU A 330 15.81 -8.51 12.46
C LEU A 330 16.48 -9.25 13.62
N THR A 331 15.91 -10.35 14.09
CA THR A 331 16.42 -11.13 15.22
C THR A 331 16.90 -12.53 14.83
N GLY A 332 17.07 -12.79 13.53
CA GLY A 332 17.47 -14.12 13.03
C GLY A 332 16.49 -15.23 13.40
N GLY A 333 15.19 -14.94 13.48
CA GLY A 333 14.14 -15.90 13.84
C GLY A 333 13.74 -15.94 15.32
N ALA A 334 14.55 -15.37 16.23
CA ALA A 334 14.30 -15.49 17.66
C ALA A 334 12.98 -14.84 18.13
N PHE A 335 12.61 -13.69 17.57
CA PHE A 335 11.33 -13.04 17.86
C PHE A 335 10.16 -13.89 17.34
N GLU A 336 10.29 -14.41 16.12
CA GLU A 336 9.30 -15.25 15.47
C GLU A 336 9.08 -16.57 16.24
N ASP A 337 10.14 -17.19 16.76
CA ASP A 337 10.07 -18.36 17.63
C ASP A 337 9.36 -18.06 18.95
N ASN A 338 9.66 -16.92 19.57
CA ASN A 338 8.98 -16.48 20.79
C ASN A 338 7.48 -16.26 20.53
N LEU A 339 7.11 -15.61 19.43
CA LEU A 339 5.71 -15.40 19.05
C LEU A 339 5.00 -16.74 18.78
N ARG A 340 5.63 -17.66 18.03
CA ARG A 340 5.11 -19.02 17.78
C ARG A 340 4.88 -19.80 19.07
N SER A 341 5.77 -19.67 20.06
CA SER A 341 5.65 -20.39 21.35
C SER A 341 4.41 -20.00 22.17
N LEU A 342 3.76 -18.86 21.86
CA LEU A 342 2.55 -18.43 22.53
C LEU A 342 1.27 -19.02 21.92
N HIS A 343 1.36 -19.70 20.77
CA HIS A 343 0.22 -20.31 20.07
C HIS A 343 -0.95 -19.35 19.81
N LEU A 344 -0.62 -18.11 19.40
CA LEU A 344 -1.58 -17.03 19.16
C LEU A 344 -1.98 -16.94 17.68
N GLN A 345 -3.17 -16.41 17.42
CA GLN A 345 -3.67 -16.17 16.07
C GLN A 345 -3.51 -14.70 15.64
N GLU A 346 -2.84 -14.47 14.50
CA GLU A 346 -2.71 -13.13 13.91
C GLU A 346 -4.08 -12.55 13.53
N GLY A 347 -4.31 -11.26 13.76
CA GLY A 347 -5.58 -10.58 13.50
C GLY A 347 -6.62 -10.71 14.62
N GLN A 348 -6.46 -11.71 15.49
CA GLN A 348 -7.32 -11.92 16.67
C GLN A 348 -6.57 -11.60 17.97
N ASP A 349 -5.46 -12.29 18.21
CA ASP A 349 -4.66 -12.20 19.43
C ASP A 349 -3.47 -11.26 19.28
N PHE A 350 -3.05 -10.93 18.06
CA PHE A 350 -2.02 -9.92 17.85
C PHE A 350 -2.07 -9.27 16.48
N LEU A 351 -1.45 -8.09 16.38
CA LEU A 351 -1.22 -7.37 15.14
C LEU A 351 0.22 -6.85 15.10
N HIS A 352 0.81 -6.85 13.90
CA HIS A 352 2.10 -6.23 13.66
C HIS A 352 1.96 -4.71 13.42
N PHE A 353 2.75 -3.91 14.12
CA PHE A 353 2.85 -2.47 13.96
C PHE A 353 4.34 -2.05 13.95
N SER A 354 5.00 -2.10 12.79
CA SER A 354 6.45 -1.86 12.69
C SER A 354 6.94 -1.02 11.52
#